data_AF-A0A8D8SX41-F1
#
_entry.id   AF-A0A8D8SX41-F1
#
_cell.length_a   1.000
_cell.length_b   1.000
_cell.length_c   1.000
_cell.angle_alpha   90.00
_cell.angle_beta   90.00
_cell.angle_gamma   90.00
#
_symmetry.space_group_name_H-M   'P 1'
#
loop_
_entity.id
_entity.type
_entity.pdbx_description
1 polymer ?
#
loop_
_entity_poly.entity_id
_entity_poly.type
_entity_poly.pdbx_seq_one_letter_code
_entity_poly.pdbx_strand_id
1 'polypeptide(L)'
;EPSHNPKYPVRHHHDRGVESEEEEEEEEEVEEEEDGGSETCTDSMELDDFVKIILLGAPGVGKTSIIQQFVWTSFDKEYYPTQRKHTYYPTIIRNETYYGLKITDLPCIPYFPIDSYMEWTDFRFYGLRQATAYILVFDLSKANIDSTFQYIKSMRDQILESRAKDIDKVTLMVVGNKLDLMPNLDQVLNKDLHKSSSNHQSLFTTVTSSLNGSQQRVLTPYETCRQNIINLVKKHWRCPYMECSAKYNYKLNLTFKDLMDTIEANCRRAAANKEAAGGARDRRRGGGLLTAFQGRNCDTGRNTEGDSGRNCHIL
;
A
#
# COMPACT_ATOMS: atom_id res chain seq x y z
N GLU A 1 -73.28 -13.81 -24.16
CA GLU A 1 -72.44 -14.56 -25.11
C GLU A 1 -70.96 -14.32 -24.77
N PRO A 2 -70.16 -15.36 -24.50
CA PRO A 2 -68.70 -15.22 -24.47
C PRO A 2 -67.98 -16.21 -25.41
N SER A 3 -66.89 -15.78 -26.02
CA SER A 3 -65.88 -16.61 -26.71
C SER A 3 -64.52 -15.91 -26.54
N HIS A 4 -63.37 -16.55 -26.42
CA HIS A 4 -62.97 -17.92 -26.13
C HIS A 4 -61.53 -17.83 -25.61
N ASN A 5 -61.19 -18.68 -24.65
CA ASN A 5 -59.83 -18.94 -24.15
C ASN A 5 -59.58 -20.45 -24.34
N PRO A 6 -58.41 -20.93 -24.78
CA PRO A 6 -58.03 -22.33 -24.61
C PRO A 6 -56.90 -22.43 -23.57
N LYS A 7 -57.16 -22.95 -22.36
CA LYS A 7 -57.18 -24.37 -21.95
C LYS A 7 -55.86 -25.11 -22.19
N TYR A 8 -55.05 -25.22 -21.14
CA TYR A 8 -54.09 -26.31 -20.92
C TYR A 8 -54.74 -27.39 -20.04
N PRO A 9 -54.60 -28.69 -20.33
CA PRO A 9 -55.16 -29.76 -19.50
C PRO A 9 -54.13 -30.36 -18.54
N VAL A 10 -54.63 -30.80 -17.38
CA VAL A 10 -53.96 -31.68 -16.40
C VAL A 10 -54.32 -33.13 -16.73
N ARG A 11 -53.35 -34.06 -16.73
CA ARG A 11 -53.58 -35.52 -16.62
C ARG A 11 -52.49 -36.20 -15.78
N HIS A 12 -52.94 -37.18 -14.99
CA HIS A 12 -52.22 -37.97 -14.00
C HIS A 12 -51.33 -39.09 -14.59
N HIS A 13 -50.34 -39.48 -13.75
CA HIS A 13 -49.40 -40.60 -13.76
C HIS A 13 -49.73 -41.87 -14.55
N HIS A 14 -48.73 -42.39 -15.28
CA HIS A 14 -48.24 -43.75 -15.08
C HIS A 14 -46.78 -43.94 -15.52
N ASP A 15 -46.16 -44.85 -14.80
CA ASP A 15 -44.75 -45.20 -14.64
C ASP A 15 -44.16 -45.98 -15.83
N ARG A 16 -42.88 -45.74 -16.13
CA ARG A 16 -41.86 -46.70 -16.64
C ARG A 16 -40.57 -45.98 -17.02
N GLY A 17 -39.52 -46.31 -16.29
CA GLY A 17 -38.19 -45.75 -16.43
C GLY A 17 -37.47 -46.10 -17.73
N VAL A 18 -36.53 -45.21 -18.07
CA VAL A 18 -35.32 -45.47 -18.84
C VAL A 18 -34.25 -44.56 -18.23
N GLU A 19 -33.10 -45.18 -17.99
CA GLU A 19 -31.90 -44.69 -17.31
C GLU A 19 -31.34 -43.41 -17.98
N SER A 20 -30.90 -42.47 -17.14
CA SER A 20 -30.03 -41.36 -17.54
C SER A 20 -28.85 -41.32 -16.60
N GLU A 21 -27.67 -41.47 -17.18
CA GLU A 21 -26.34 -41.47 -16.60
C GLU A 21 -26.15 -40.21 -15.75
N GLU A 22 -25.95 -40.42 -14.45
CA GLU A 22 -25.49 -39.40 -13.51
C GLU A 22 -23.95 -39.40 -13.55
N GLU A 23 -23.35 -38.29 -13.96
CA GLU A 23 -21.91 -38.04 -13.81
C GLU A 23 -21.64 -37.80 -12.32
N GLU A 24 -21.14 -38.83 -11.63
CA GLU A 24 -20.59 -38.75 -10.28
C GLU A 24 -19.25 -38.03 -10.33
N GLU A 25 -19.17 -36.81 -9.77
CA GLU A 25 -17.90 -36.17 -9.44
C GLU A 25 -17.43 -36.73 -8.08
N GLU A 26 -16.33 -37.48 -8.12
CA GLU A 26 -15.68 -38.13 -6.98
C GLU A 26 -15.21 -37.10 -5.94
N GLU A 27 -15.79 -37.14 -4.74
CA GLU A 27 -15.24 -36.51 -3.54
C GLU A 27 -14.17 -37.45 -2.94
N GLU A 28 -12.88 -37.14 -3.12
CA GLU A 28 -11.80 -37.83 -2.40
C GLU A 28 -11.81 -37.40 -0.91
N GLU A 29 -12.37 -38.26 -0.06
CA GLU A 29 -12.14 -38.25 1.39
C GLU A 29 -10.72 -38.76 1.68
N VAL A 30 -9.85 -37.90 2.23
CA VAL A 30 -8.56 -38.30 2.79
C VAL A 30 -8.72 -38.45 4.29
N GLU A 31 -8.73 -39.69 4.77
CA GLU A 31 -8.60 -40.05 6.18
C GLU A 31 -7.15 -39.76 6.65
N GLU A 32 -6.98 -38.88 7.65
CA GLU A 32 -5.72 -38.78 8.40
C GLU A 32 -5.86 -39.52 9.74
N GLU A 33 -5.09 -40.60 9.87
CA GLU A 33 -4.95 -41.40 11.08
C GLU A 33 -4.24 -40.61 12.20
N GLU A 34 -4.77 -40.70 13.43
CA GLU A 34 -4.08 -40.28 14.64
C GLU A 34 -2.97 -41.28 15.00
N ASP A 35 -1.70 -40.84 14.98
CA ASP A 35 -0.64 -41.52 15.74
C ASP A 35 0.14 -40.53 16.61
N GLY A 36 0.29 -40.91 17.88
CA GLY A 36 0.85 -40.11 18.93
C GLY A 36 2.34 -40.37 19.13
N GLY A 37 3.13 -39.31 19.04
CA GLY A 37 4.38 -39.16 19.81
C GLY A 37 5.69 -39.32 19.03
N SER A 38 6.35 -38.19 18.72
CA SER A 38 7.48 -37.72 19.52
C SER A 38 7.88 -36.33 19.05
N GLU A 39 8.04 -35.39 19.99
CA GLU A 39 8.56 -34.05 19.73
C GLU A 39 10.01 -34.16 19.24
N THR A 40 10.20 -34.18 17.93
CA THR A 40 11.43 -33.69 17.32
C THR A 40 11.16 -32.30 16.80
N CYS A 41 11.61 -31.32 17.57
CA CYS A 41 11.72 -29.92 17.20
C CYS A 41 12.55 -29.78 15.92
N THR A 42 11.87 -29.86 14.78
CA THR A 42 12.40 -29.39 13.50
C THR A 42 12.10 -27.90 13.45
N ASP A 43 13.20 -27.16 13.46
CA ASP A 43 13.32 -25.71 13.45
C ASP A 43 12.43 -25.07 12.37
N SER A 44 11.22 -24.66 12.76
CA SER A 44 10.35 -23.80 11.94
C SER A 44 10.99 -22.42 11.87
N MET A 45 11.91 -22.22 10.92
CA MET A 45 12.32 -20.88 10.49
C MET A 45 11.12 -20.18 9.84
N GLU A 46 10.30 -19.53 10.66
CA GLU A 46 9.08 -18.84 10.20
C GLU A 46 9.42 -17.52 9.46
N LEU A 47 8.80 -17.39 8.29
CA LEU A 47 8.90 -16.33 7.28
C LEU A 47 8.37 -14.95 7.76
N ASP A 48 9.08 -14.25 8.63
CA ASP A 48 8.54 -13.02 9.27
C ASP A 48 9.21 -11.67 8.90
N ASP A 49 10.06 -11.61 7.86
CA ASP A 49 10.78 -10.37 7.51
C ASP A 49 10.12 -9.53 6.38
N PHE A 50 8.81 -9.66 6.16
CA PHE A 50 8.11 -8.81 5.18
C PHE A 50 7.65 -7.48 5.77
N VAL A 51 7.98 -6.38 5.11
CA VAL A 51 7.40 -5.06 5.39
C VAL A 51 5.96 -5.01 4.87
N LYS A 52 4.99 -4.97 5.78
CA LYS A 52 3.55 -5.03 5.47
C LYS A 52 3.03 -3.63 5.11
N ILE A 53 2.69 -3.41 3.85
CA ILE A 53 2.24 -2.12 3.31
C ILE A 53 0.79 -2.26 2.84
N ILE A 54 -0.08 -1.34 3.26
CA ILE A 54 -1.48 -1.28 2.81
C ILE A 54 -1.75 0.06 2.13
N LEU A 55 -2.36 0.02 0.94
CA LEU A 55 -2.83 1.24 0.27
C LEU A 55 -4.30 1.50 0.63
N LEU A 56 -4.61 2.72 1.07
CA LEU A 56 -5.96 3.17 1.42
C LEU A 56 -6.29 4.47 0.69
N GLY A 57 -7.54 4.64 0.29
CA GLY A 57 -7.97 5.79 -0.51
C GLY A 57 -9.32 5.55 -1.16
N ALA A 58 -9.96 6.64 -1.57
CA ALA A 58 -11.29 6.61 -2.19
C ALA A 58 -11.33 5.72 -3.46
N PRO A 59 -12.53 5.34 -3.95
CA PRO A 59 -12.65 4.61 -5.20
C PRO A 59 -12.04 5.40 -6.38
N GLY A 60 -11.41 4.69 -7.33
CA GLY A 60 -10.88 5.33 -8.53
C GLY A 60 -9.64 6.21 -8.36
N VAL A 61 -9.04 6.36 -7.17
CA VAL A 61 -7.81 7.16 -6.98
C VAL A 61 -6.56 6.54 -7.62
N GLY A 62 -6.61 5.26 -8.00
CA GLY A 62 -5.53 4.54 -8.67
C GLY A 62 -4.60 3.74 -7.74
N LYS A 63 -5.11 3.19 -6.64
CA LYS A 63 -4.36 2.30 -5.71
C LYS A 63 -3.79 1.09 -6.46
N THR A 64 -4.65 0.32 -7.11
CA THR A 64 -4.29 -0.85 -7.92
C THR A 64 -3.28 -0.49 -9.01
N SER A 65 -3.51 0.62 -9.73
CA SER A 65 -2.58 1.09 -10.77
C SER A 65 -1.19 1.45 -10.23
N ILE A 66 -1.09 2.04 -9.03
CA ILE A 66 0.21 2.29 -8.38
C ILE A 66 0.93 0.97 -8.11
N ILE A 67 0.21 -0.02 -7.58
CA ILE A 67 0.80 -1.32 -7.22
C ILE A 67 1.20 -2.09 -8.48
N GLN A 68 0.33 -2.20 -9.48
CA GLN A 68 0.62 -2.87 -10.74
C GLN A 68 1.80 -2.20 -11.47
N GLN A 69 1.84 -0.87 -11.49
CA GLN A 69 2.93 -0.15 -12.13
C GLN A 69 4.25 -0.33 -11.35
N PHE A 70 4.20 -0.37 -10.02
CA PHE A 70 5.38 -0.64 -9.21
C PHE A 70 5.88 -2.07 -9.42
N VAL A 71 5.00 -3.06 -9.28
CA VAL A 71 5.38 -4.48 -9.30
C VAL A 71 5.68 -4.96 -10.71
N TRP A 72 4.80 -4.71 -11.69
CA TRP A 72 4.89 -5.28 -13.03
C TRP A 72 5.27 -4.28 -14.12
N THR A 73 5.46 -3.00 -13.78
CA THR A 73 5.67 -1.93 -14.78
C THR A 73 4.52 -1.86 -15.80
N SER A 74 3.31 -2.27 -15.39
CA SER A 74 2.12 -2.31 -16.23
C SER A 74 1.05 -1.34 -15.76
N PHE A 75 0.34 -0.73 -16.71
CA PHE A 75 -0.76 0.20 -16.47
C PHE A 75 -1.96 -0.10 -17.37
N ASP A 76 -3.07 -0.46 -16.74
CA ASP A 76 -4.36 -0.61 -17.41
C ASP A 76 -5.09 0.73 -17.49
N LYS A 77 -5.54 1.11 -18.68
CA LYS A 77 -6.26 2.38 -18.91
C LYS A 77 -7.71 2.32 -18.46
N GLU A 78 -8.31 1.14 -18.47
CA GLU A 78 -9.70 0.92 -18.09
C GLU A 78 -9.80 0.73 -16.58
N TYR A 79 -10.79 1.38 -15.98
CA TYR A 79 -11.00 1.29 -14.54
C TYR A 79 -11.91 0.12 -14.19
N TYR A 80 -11.35 -0.84 -13.45
CA TYR A 80 -12.07 -1.93 -12.82
C TYR A 80 -12.02 -1.76 -11.29
N PRO A 81 -13.17 -1.63 -10.60
CA PRO A 81 -13.19 -1.59 -9.14
C PRO A 81 -12.60 -2.86 -8.53
N THR A 82 -11.69 -2.71 -7.57
CA THR A 82 -11.11 -3.82 -6.82
C THR A 82 -12.21 -4.54 -6.02
N GLN A 83 -12.47 -5.80 -6.35
CA GLN A 83 -13.55 -6.60 -5.72
C GLN A 83 -13.08 -7.37 -4.50
N ARG A 84 -11.82 -7.84 -4.51
CA ARG A 84 -11.24 -8.67 -3.46
C ARG A 84 -9.86 -8.16 -3.09
N LYS A 85 -9.38 -8.56 -1.91
CA LYS A 85 -8.00 -8.32 -1.48
C LYS A 85 -7.04 -9.01 -2.44
N HIS A 86 -6.01 -8.29 -2.88
CA HIS A 86 -4.85 -8.85 -3.56
C HIS A 86 -3.58 -8.52 -2.77
N THR A 87 -2.60 -9.43 -2.78
CA THR A 87 -1.34 -9.21 -2.09
C THR A 87 -0.18 -9.53 -3.01
N TYR A 88 0.78 -8.64 -3.04
CA TYR A 88 1.95 -8.66 -3.91
C TYR A 88 3.21 -8.74 -3.06
N TYR A 89 4.20 -9.50 -3.52
CA TYR A 89 5.44 -9.77 -2.78
C TYR A 89 6.69 -9.31 -3.53
N PRO A 90 6.82 -8.01 -3.89
CA PRO A 90 8.04 -7.55 -4.53
C PRO A 90 9.20 -7.52 -3.52
N THR A 91 10.41 -7.70 -4.02
CA THR A 91 11.64 -7.54 -3.22
C THR A 91 12.33 -6.26 -3.65
N ILE A 92 12.80 -5.48 -2.68
CA ILE A 92 13.59 -4.27 -2.96
C ILE A 92 15.01 -4.44 -2.43
N ILE A 93 15.99 -3.89 -3.15
CA ILE A 93 17.39 -3.87 -2.71
C ILE A 93 17.74 -2.45 -2.26
N ARG A 94 18.23 -2.31 -1.02
CA ARG A 94 18.75 -1.05 -0.46
C ARG A 94 19.97 -1.29 0.40
N ASN A 95 21.04 -0.51 0.20
CA ASN A 95 22.30 -0.63 0.94
C ASN A 95 22.80 -2.09 1.01
N GLU A 96 22.76 -2.79 -0.13
CA GLU A 96 23.13 -4.21 -0.26
C GLU A 96 22.26 -5.19 0.56
N THR A 97 21.18 -4.71 1.18
CA THR A 97 20.21 -5.49 1.94
C THR A 97 18.94 -5.71 1.12
N TYR A 98 18.40 -6.93 1.17
CA TYR A 98 17.14 -7.29 0.53
C TYR A 98 16.00 -7.10 1.52
N TYR A 99 14.98 -6.35 1.13
CA TYR A 99 13.73 -6.23 1.89
C TYR A 99 12.60 -6.87 1.11
N GLY A 100 11.95 -7.87 1.72
CA GLY A 100 10.68 -8.39 1.22
C GLY A 100 9.57 -7.40 1.55
N LEU A 101 8.77 -7.00 0.57
CA LEU A 101 7.57 -6.22 0.80
C LEU A 101 6.33 -7.11 0.69
N LYS A 102 5.32 -6.85 1.53
CA LYS A 102 3.98 -7.41 1.40
C LYS A 102 3.01 -6.26 1.15
N ILE A 103 2.77 -5.96 -0.12
CA ILE A 103 1.89 -4.85 -0.53
C ILE A 103 0.48 -5.40 -0.71
N THR A 104 -0.48 -4.87 0.04
CA THR A 104 -1.88 -5.29 0.00
C THR A 104 -2.73 -4.24 -0.71
N ASP A 105 -3.39 -4.67 -1.79
CA ASP A 105 -4.45 -3.92 -2.44
C ASP A 105 -5.80 -4.34 -1.87
N LEU A 106 -6.62 -3.35 -1.51
CA LEU A 106 -7.92 -3.58 -0.88
C LEU A 106 -9.03 -2.85 -1.66
N PRO A 107 -10.23 -3.45 -1.71
CA PRO A 107 -11.44 -2.71 -2.02
C PRO A 107 -11.56 -1.46 -1.14
N CYS A 108 -12.28 -0.44 -1.63
CA CYS A 108 -12.52 0.75 -0.84
C CYS A 108 -13.27 0.39 0.45
N ILE A 109 -12.68 0.68 1.60
CA ILE A 109 -13.31 0.47 2.90
C ILE A 109 -14.05 1.73 3.35
N PRO A 110 -15.22 1.61 4.00
CA PRO A 110 -15.98 2.77 4.47
C PRO A 110 -15.37 3.42 5.71
N TYR A 111 -14.70 2.62 6.54
CA TYR A 111 -14.10 3.05 7.79
C TYR A 111 -12.92 2.13 8.15
N PHE A 112 -12.04 2.58 9.04
CA PHE A 112 -10.94 1.78 9.59
C PHE A 112 -11.38 1.14 10.90
N PRO A 113 -11.14 -0.17 11.13
CA PRO A 113 -11.62 -0.86 12.31
C PRO A 113 -10.99 -0.27 13.59
N ILE A 114 -11.83 0.05 14.57
CA ILE A 114 -11.41 0.64 15.85
C ILE A 114 -10.59 -0.36 16.67
N ASP A 115 -11.00 -1.63 16.65
CA ASP A 115 -10.38 -2.71 17.39
C ASP A 115 -10.26 -4.01 16.56
N SER A 116 -9.71 -5.06 17.18
CA SER A 116 -9.46 -6.35 16.52
C SER A 116 -10.76 -7.11 16.27
N TYR A 117 -11.79 -6.83 17.07
CA TYR A 117 -13.09 -7.48 16.92
C TYR A 117 -13.77 -6.97 15.65
N MET A 118 -13.86 -5.65 15.48
CA MET A 118 -14.40 -5.02 14.26
C MET A 118 -13.62 -5.42 13.01
N GLU A 119 -12.29 -5.53 13.10
CA GLU A 119 -11.47 -6.03 12.00
C GLU A 119 -11.87 -7.47 11.62
N TRP A 120 -12.08 -8.33 12.61
CA TRP A 120 -12.41 -9.73 12.36
C TRP A 120 -13.82 -9.92 11.80
N THR A 121 -14.80 -9.13 12.24
CA THR A 121 -16.19 -9.22 11.78
C THR A 121 -16.39 -8.60 10.40
N ASP A 122 -15.90 -7.38 10.18
CA ASP A 122 -16.26 -6.56 9.02
C ASP A 122 -15.20 -6.60 7.91
N PHE A 123 -13.94 -6.84 8.29
CA PHE A 123 -12.78 -6.82 7.38
C PHE A 123 -11.96 -8.09 7.48
N ARG A 124 -12.64 -9.23 7.58
CA ARG A 124 -12.01 -10.54 7.72
C ARG A 124 -10.95 -10.73 6.64
N PHE A 125 -9.77 -11.18 7.06
CA PHE A 125 -8.59 -11.41 6.22
C PHE A 125 -7.91 -10.15 5.65
N TYR A 126 -8.37 -8.91 5.93
CA TYR A 126 -7.69 -7.72 5.41
C TYR A 126 -6.38 -7.41 6.14
N GLY A 127 -6.29 -7.74 7.43
CA GLY A 127 -5.08 -7.49 8.23
C GLY A 127 -4.73 -6.01 8.33
N LEU A 128 -5.76 -5.15 8.31
CA LEU A 128 -5.66 -3.70 8.41
C LEU A 128 -4.81 -3.28 9.61
N ARG A 129 -4.99 -3.87 10.79
CA ARG A 129 -4.24 -3.50 12.01
C ARG A 129 -2.85 -4.14 12.09
N GLN A 130 -2.42 -4.94 11.11
CA GLN A 130 -1.11 -5.60 11.15
C GLN A 130 -0.09 -4.96 10.19
N ALA A 131 -0.46 -3.86 9.53
CA ALA A 131 0.43 -3.15 8.62
C ALA A 131 1.58 -2.46 9.37
N THR A 132 2.77 -2.52 8.78
CA THR A 132 3.94 -1.71 9.13
C THR A 132 3.77 -0.28 8.62
N ALA A 133 3.15 -0.12 7.45
CA ALA A 133 2.88 1.18 6.86
C ALA A 133 1.56 1.27 6.10
N TYR A 134 0.97 2.47 6.09
CA TYR A 134 -0.15 2.81 5.22
C TYR A 134 0.21 3.91 4.26
N ILE A 135 -0.11 3.70 2.98
CA ILE A 135 -0.04 4.71 1.95
C ILE A 135 -1.45 5.23 1.70
N LEU A 136 -1.67 6.50 2.03
CA LEU A 136 -2.94 7.19 1.86
C LEU A 136 -2.96 7.89 0.50
N VAL A 137 -3.71 7.33 -0.45
CA VAL A 137 -3.74 7.77 -1.85
C VAL A 137 -4.98 8.64 -2.11
N PHE A 138 -4.77 9.81 -2.71
CA PHE A 138 -5.83 10.68 -3.20
C PHE A 138 -5.56 11.13 -4.65
N ASP A 139 -6.55 11.70 -5.32
CA ASP A 139 -6.50 12.07 -6.73
C ASP A 139 -6.18 13.57 -6.89
N LEU A 140 -5.14 13.91 -7.65
CA LEU A 140 -4.73 15.30 -7.90
C LEU A 140 -5.55 16.01 -8.98
N SER A 141 -6.45 15.32 -9.69
CA SER A 141 -7.30 15.95 -10.69
C SER A 141 -8.21 17.01 -10.06
N LYS A 142 -8.44 18.11 -10.81
CA LYS A 142 -9.20 19.28 -10.32
C LYS A 142 -10.59 18.91 -9.78
N ALA A 143 -11.24 17.91 -10.35
CA ALA A 143 -12.59 17.50 -9.97
C ALA A 143 -12.64 16.65 -8.68
N ASN A 144 -11.56 15.97 -8.32
CA ASN A 144 -11.57 14.94 -7.28
C ASN A 144 -10.67 15.27 -6.07
N ILE A 145 -9.83 16.30 -6.15
CA ILE A 145 -8.85 16.61 -5.11
C ILE A 145 -9.46 16.82 -3.72
N ASP A 146 -10.55 17.56 -3.61
CA ASP A 146 -11.16 17.88 -2.30
C ASP A 146 -11.81 16.66 -1.65
N SER A 147 -12.67 15.95 -2.40
CA SER A 147 -13.43 14.81 -1.89
C SER A 147 -12.53 13.62 -1.55
N THR A 148 -11.55 13.31 -2.41
CA THR A 148 -10.61 12.21 -2.18
C THR A 148 -9.61 12.54 -1.07
N PHE A 149 -9.21 13.81 -0.92
CA PHE A 149 -8.39 14.23 0.20
C PHE A 149 -9.15 14.17 1.54
N GLN A 150 -10.41 14.59 1.57
CA GLN A 150 -11.26 14.49 2.76
C GLN A 150 -11.42 13.04 3.21
N TYR A 151 -11.57 12.11 2.27
CA TYR A 151 -11.62 10.68 2.56
C TYR A 151 -10.33 10.22 3.27
N ILE A 152 -9.15 10.51 2.73
CA ILE A 152 -7.89 10.07 3.37
C ILE A 152 -7.63 10.77 4.70
N LYS A 153 -8.12 12.00 4.89
CA LYS A 153 -8.06 12.69 6.18
C LYS A 153 -8.86 11.93 7.23
N SER A 154 -10.11 11.53 6.91
CA SER A 154 -10.92 10.72 7.83
C SER A 154 -10.26 9.37 8.13
N MET A 155 -9.76 8.68 7.10
CA MET A 155 -9.06 7.40 7.29
C MET A 155 -7.82 7.55 8.18
N ARG A 156 -7.02 8.60 7.98
CA ARG A 156 -5.86 8.89 8.84
C ARG A 156 -6.27 9.02 10.30
N ASP A 157 -7.29 9.82 10.58
CA ASP A 157 -7.69 10.11 11.95
C ASP A 157 -8.18 8.81 12.64
N GLN A 158 -8.92 7.96 11.92
CA GLN A 158 -9.35 6.64 12.41
C GLN A 158 -8.19 5.65 12.62
N ILE A 159 -7.17 5.66 11.74
CA ILE A 159 -5.96 4.85 11.91
C ILE A 159 -5.22 5.27 13.18
N LEU A 160 -5.04 6.58 13.39
CA LEU A 160 -4.35 7.11 14.56
C LEU A 160 -5.08 6.75 15.86
N GLU A 161 -6.41 6.77 15.85
CA GLU A 161 -7.24 6.33 16.99
C GLU A 161 -7.11 4.82 17.24
N SER A 162 -7.34 3.99 16.22
CA SER A 162 -7.25 2.52 16.32
C SER A 162 -5.86 2.02 16.70
N ARG A 163 -4.80 2.74 16.29
CA ARG A 163 -3.39 2.38 16.47
C ARG A 163 -2.68 3.25 17.52
N ALA A 164 -3.42 3.95 18.37
CA ALA A 164 -2.83 4.88 19.35
C ALA A 164 -1.74 4.26 20.24
N LYS A 165 -1.86 2.95 20.58
CA LYS A 165 -0.88 2.22 21.38
C LYS A 165 0.44 1.93 20.66
N ASP A 166 0.41 1.87 19.33
CA ASP A 166 1.54 1.47 18.47
C ASP A 166 1.88 2.57 17.45
N ILE A 167 1.57 3.83 17.78
CA ILE A 167 1.73 4.96 16.86
C ILE A 167 3.18 5.13 16.38
N ASP A 168 4.16 4.81 17.24
CA ASP A 168 5.59 4.89 16.92
C ASP A 168 6.06 3.77 15.97
N LYS A 169 5.27 2.69 15.82
CA LYS A 169 5.60 1.54 14.96
C LYS A 169 4.99 1.65 13.57
N VAL A 170 3.96 2.47 13.40
CA VAL A 170 3.21 2.61 12.15
C VAL A 170 3.73 3.79 11.36
N THR A 171 4.12 3.55 10.11
CA THR A 171 4.48 4.64 9.19
C THR A 171 3.29 5.03 8.33
N LEU A 172 2.96 6.31 8.31
CA LEU A 172 1.96 6.88 7.41
C LEU A 172 2.68 7.65 6.29
N MET A 173 2.22 7.50 5.05
CA MET A 173 2.65 8.31 3.91
C MET A 173 1.42 8.77 3.13
N VAL A 174 1.42 10.02 2.65
CA VAL A 174 0.35 10.54 1.78
C VAL A 174 0.86 10.66 0.34
N VAL A 175 0.07 10.17 -0.60
CA VAL A 175 0.41 10.15 -2.03
C VAL A 175 -0.71 10.80 -2.84
N GLY A 176 -0.38 11.90 -3.53
CA GLY A 176 -1.23 12.49 -4.55
C GLY A 176 -0.97 11.83 -5.89
N ASN A 177 -1.90 11.02 -6.37
CA ASN A 177 -1.79 10.31 -7.64
C ASN A 177 -2.46 11.09 -8.79
N LYS A 178 -2.25 10.65 -10.02
CA LYS A 178 -2.75 11.26 -11.26
C LYS A 178 -2.22 12.68 -11.44
N LEU A 179 -0.95 12.89 -11.11
CA LEU A 179 -0.25 14.15 -11.36
C LEU A 179 -0.36 14.59 -12.83
N ASP A 180 -0.47 13.64 -13.76
CA ASP A 180 -0.71 13.90 -15.18
C ASP A 180 -2.02 14.60 -15.51
N LEU A 181 -3.02 14.53 -14.63
CA LEU A 181 -4.32 15.18 -14.77
C LEU A 181 -4.39 16.53 -14.05
N MET A 182 -3.28 16.98 -13.46
CA MET A 182 -3.19 18.27 -12.80
C MET A 182 -3.15 19.41 -13.84
N PRO A 183 -3.92 20.49 -13.66
CA PRO A 183 -3.80 21.68 -14.51
C PRO A 183 -2.43 22.35 -14.34
N ASN A 184 -1.87 22.88 -15.43
CA ASN A 184 -0.57 23.56 -15.46
C ASN A 184 0.62 22.68 -15.02
N LEU A 185 0.58 21.39 -15.34
CA LEU A 185 1.63 20.42 -15.00
C LEU A 185 3.05 20.89 -15.39
N ASP A 186 3.21 21.50 -16.57
CA ASP A 186 4.50 21.98 -17.08
C ASP A 186 5.21 22.92 -16.10
N GLN A 187 4.45 23.76 -15.40
CA GLN A 187 4.99 24.72 -14.44
C GLN A 187 5.48 24.06 -13.15
N VAL A 188 4.88 22.92 -12.78
CA VAL A 188 5.28 22.16 -11.59
C VAL A 188 6.51 21.33 -11.89
N LEU A 189 6.55 20.66 -13.04
CA LEU A 189 7.72 19.89 -13.47
C LEU A 189 8.97 20.77 -13.57
N ASN A 190 8.85 21.97 -14.13
CA ASN A 190 9.98 22.91 -14.22
C ASN A 190 10.47 23.37 -12.84
N LYS A 191 9.60 23.51 -11.83
CA LYS A 191 10.00 23.88 -10.46
C LYS A 191 10.79 22.77 -9.76
N ASP A 192 10.46 21.51 -10.01
CA ASP A 192 11.16 20.36 -9.40
C ASP A 192 12.58 20.20 -9.97
N LEU A 193 12.76 20.47 -11.27
CA LEU A 193 14.07 20.48 -11.92
C LEU A 193 15.01 21.56 -11.34
N HIS A 194 14.49 22.77 -11.11
CA HIS A 194 15.28 23.86 -10.54
C HIS A 194 15.58 23.70 -9.04
N LYS A 195 14.70 23.05 -8.26
CA LYS A 195 14.99 22.72 -6.85
C LYS A 195 16.04 21.63 -6.68
N SER A 196 16.14 20.72 -7.65
CA SER A 196 17.15 19.64 -7.62
C SER A 196 18.54 20.11 -8.09
N SER A 197 18.62 21.28 -8.73
CA SER A 197 19.86 21.85 -9.28
C SER A 197 20.50 22.96 -8.44
N SER A 198 20.03 23.22 -7.20
CA SER A 198 20.68 24.20 -6.30
C SER A 198 21.95 23.63 -5.66
N ASN A 199 22.92 23.22 -6.49
CA ASN A 199 24.33 23.09 -6.11
C ASN A 199 25.32 23.30 -7.27
N HIS A 200 24.90 23.70 -8.48
CA HIS A 200 25.86 24.21 -9.48
C HIS A 200 25.33 25.42 -10.25
N GLN A 201 26.15 26.47 -10.24
CA GLN A 201 26.06 27.68 -11.05
C GLN A 201 25.88 27.39 -12.55
N SER A 202 25.00 28.17 -13.20
CA SER A 202 25.13 28.75 -14.57
C SER A 202 23.70 29.05 -15.08
N LEU A 203 23.28 30.31 -15.23
CA LEU A 203 23.49 31.20 -16.39
C LEU A 203 22.99 30.58 -17.71
N PHE A 204 22.07 31.32 -18.37
CA PHE A 204 21.20 31.04 -19.53
C PHE A 204 19.88 30.33 -19.17
N THR A 205 18.69 30.93 -19.32
CA THR A 205 18.18 31.59 -20.54
C THR A 205 17.23 32.76 -20.23
N THR A 206 17.54 33.89 -20.86
CA THR A 206 16.65 35.03 -21.10
C THR A 206 15.81 34.74 -22.34
N VAL A 207 14.48 34.80 -22.24
CA VAL A 207 13.65 35.49 -23.25
C VAL A 207 12.31 35.93 -22.64
N THR A 208 12.17 37.25 -22.58
CA THR A 208 10.92 38.03 -22.66
C THR A 208 9.82 37.82 -21.60
N SER A 209 9.88 38.63 -20.55
CA SER A 209 8.74 39.45 -20.11
C SER A 209 9.24 40.66 -19.33
N SER A 210 9.39 41.78 -20.04
CA SER A 210 9.75 43.08 -19.51
C SER A 210 8.62 43.67 -18.65
N LEU A 211 9.02 44.27 -17.53
CA LEU A 211 8.41 45.42 -16.83
C LEU A 211 6.97 45.24 -16.31
N ASN A 212 6.83 45.01 -15.00
CA ASN A 212 5.99 45.81 -14.08
C ASN A 212 5.82 45.12 -12.71
N GLY A 213 6.60 45.56 -11.72
CA GLY A 213 6.37 45.29 -10.29
C GLY A 213 6.49 43.82 -9.88
N SER A 214 6.68 43.59 -8.58
CA SER A 214 6.56 42.26 -7.97
C SER A 214 5.11 41.79 -8.01
N GLN A 215 4.55 41.53 -9.20
CA GLN A 215 3.21 40.96 -9.34
C GLN A 215 3.27 39.50 -8.92
N GLN A 216 2.98 39.28 -7.64
CA GLN A 216 2.76 37.96 -7.08
C GLN A 216 1.60 37.34 -7.85
N ARG A 217 1.91 36.35 -8.71
CA ARG A 217 0.91 35.63 -9.49
C ARG A 217 -0.15 35.10 -8.53
N VAL A 218 -1.39 35.57 -8.70
CA VAL A 218 -2.54 35.09 -7.93
C VAL A 218 -2.71 33.60 -8.24
N LEU A 219 -2.61 32.77 -7.20
CA LEU A 219 -2.80 31.34 -7.34
C LEU A 219 -4.26 31.05 -7.67
N THR A 220 -4.49 30.11 -8.58
CA THR A 220 -5.83 29.58 -8.84
C THR A 220 -6.39 28.92 -7.58
N PRO A 221 -7.73 28.79 -7.46
CA PRO A 221 -8.34 28.06 -6.35
C PRO A 221 -7.78 26.63 -6.20
N TYR A 222 -7.53 25.95 -7.32
CA TYR A 222 -6.91 24.63 -7.35
C TYR A 222 -5.48 24.63 -6.78
N GLU A 223 -4.63 25.56 -7.23
CA GLU A 223 -3.24 25.68 -6.73
C GLU A 223 -3.22 26.00 -5.23
N THR A 224 -4.15 26.84 -4.77
CA THR A 224 -4.31 27.18 -3.35
C THR A 224 -4.73 25.95 -2.54
N CYS A 225 -5.73 25.21 -3.00
CA CYS A 225 -6.14 23.95 -2.36
C CYS A 225 -4.98 22.96 -2.26
N ARG A 226 -4.30 22.70 -3.38
CA ARG A 226 -3.13 21.81 -3.42
C ARG A 226 -2.04 22.26 -2.44
N GLN A 227 -1.71 23.55 -2.41
CA GLN A 227 -0.70 24.08 -1.48
C GLN A 227 -1.13 23.95 -0.01
N ASN A 228 -2.42 24.13 0.28
CA ASN A 228 -2.98 23.93 1.61
C ASN A 228 -2.88 22.46 2.04
N ILE A 229 -3.18 21.52 1.15
CA ILE A 229 -3.00 20.08 1.38
C ILE A 229 -1.53 19.77 1.69
N ILE A 230 -0.60 20.23 0.85
CA ILE A 230 0.84 20.00 1.04
C ILE A 230 1.30 20.55 2.39
N ASN A 231 0.89 21.77 2.74
CA ASN A 231 1.23 22.40 4.01
C ASN A 231 0.61 21.68 5.20
N LEU A 232 -0.63 21.23 5.09
CA LEU A 232 -1.31 20.46 6.12
C LEU A 232 -0.55 19.14 6.40
N VAL A 233 -0.30 18.35 5.36
CA VAL A 233 0.37 17.06 5.47
C VAL A 233 1.80 17.21 5.99
N LYS A 234 2.61 18.07 5.36
CA LYS A 234 4.03 18.18 5.72
C LYS A 234 4.24 18.86 7.07
N LYS A 235 3.50 19.93 7.38
CA LYS A 235 3.74 20.73 8.60
C LYS A 235 2.94 20.25 9.81
N HIS A 236 1.66 19.94 9.61
CA HIS A 236 0.77 19.59 10.73
C HIS A 236 0.77 18.09 10.97
N TRP A 237 0.68 17.28 9.92
CA TRP A 237 0.68 15.82 10.07
C TRP A 237 2.07 15.25 10.24
N ARG A 238 3.13 16.00 9.84
CA ARG A 238 4.54 15.55 9.83
C ARG A 238 4.70 14.23 9.09
N CYS A 239 3.93 14.07 8.02
CA CYS A 239 3.83 12.85 7.24
C CYS A 239 4.58 13.06 5.90
N PRO A 240 5.36 12.08 5.42
CA PRO A 240 5.89 12.09 4.06
C PRO A 240 4.78 12.31 3.03
N TYR A 241 5.07 13.15 2.04
CA TYR A 241 4.14 13.53 1.00
C TYR A 241 4.80 13.45 -0.37
N MET A 242 4.22 12.68 -1.27
CA MET A 242 4.68 12.55 -2.65
C MET A 242 3.56 12.78 -3.65
N GLU A 243 3.91 13.32 -4.81
CA GLU A 243 3.02 13.42 -5.96
C GLU A 243 3.55 12.52 -7.07
N CYS A 244 2.70 11.66 -7.61
CA CYS A 244 3.07 10.66 -8.60
C CYS A 244 2.06 10.56 -9.74
N SER A 245 2.48 9.92 -10.83
CA SER A 245 1.58 9.47 -11.89
C SER A 245 1.82 7.98 -12.12
N ALA A 246 0.83 7.16 -11.75
CA ALA A 246 0.86 5.74 -12.06
C ALA A 246 0.92 5.48 -13.57
N LYS A 247 0.20 6.28 -14.36
CA LYS A 247 0.14 6.17 -15.82
C LYS A 247 1.51 6.30 -16.49
N TYR A 248 2.36 7.19 -15.99
CA TYR A 248 3.68 7.47 -16.56
C TYR A 248 4.84 6.92 -15.73
N ASN A 249 4.56 6.05 -14.75
CA ASN A 249 5.55 5.57 -13.79
C ASN A 249 6.37 6.71 -13.13
N TYR A 250 5.75 7.89 -12.96
CA TYR A 250 6.46 9.07 -12.48
C TYR A 250 6.51 9.08 -10.96
N LYS A 251 7.73 9.07 -10.40
CA LYS A 251 8.04 9.07 -8.95
C LYS A 251 7.46 7.87 -8.16
N LEU A 252 7.05 6.78 -8.80
CA LEU A 252 6.59 5.59 -8.06
C LEU A 252 7.73 4.92 -7.28
N ASN A 253 8.85 4.63 -7.93
CA ASN A 253 10.02 4.06 -7.25
C ASN A 253 10.51 4.98 -6.12
N LEU A 254 10.49 6.30 -6.35
CA LEU A 254 10.84 7.28 -5.33
C LEU A 254 9.87 7.25 -4.14
N THR A 255 8.57 7.05 -4.39
CA THR A 255 7.55 6.91 -3.34
C THR A 255 7.87 5.72 -2.43
N PHE A 256 8.13 4.55 -3.00
CA PHE A 256 8.44 3.35 -2.21
C PHE A 256 9.81 3.47 -1.53
N LYS A 257 10.79 4.12 -2.16
CA LYS A 257 12.08 4.43 -1.54
C LYS A 257 11.92 5.32 -0.31
N ASP A 258 11.23 6.46 -0.44
CA ASP A 258 11.00 7.43 0.64
C ASP A 258 10.18 6.81 1.79
N LEU A 259 9.23 5.93 1.45
CA LEU A 259 8.50 5.14 2.45
C LEU A 259 9.46 4.26 3.27
N MET A 260 10.34 3.52 2.60
CA MET A 260 11.30 2.63 3.26
C MET A 260 12.34 3.39 4.08
N ASP A 261 12.83 4.52 3.57
CA ASP A 261 13.68 5.45 4.32
C ASP A 261 12.99 5.91 5.62
N THR A 262 11.70 6.22 5.52
CA THR A 262 10.91 6.62 6.69
C THR A 262 10.71 5.49 7.69
N ILE A 263 10.41 4.27 7.21
CA ILE A 263 10.25 3.09 8.06
C ILE A 263 11.54 2.80 8.83
N GLU A 264 12.69 2.76 8.14
CA GLU A 264 14.00 2.55 8.79
C GLU A 264 14.31 3.63 9.82
N ALA A 265 14.04 4.90 9.50
CA ALA A 265 14.25 5.99 10.43
C ALA A 265 13.36 5.85 11.69
N ASN A 266 12.11 5.42 11.52
CA ASN A 266 11.20 5.16 12.64
C ASN A 266 11.66 3.97 13.50
N CYS A 267 12.12 2.88 12.87
CA CYS A 267 12.70 1.74 13.57
C CYS A 267 13.94 2.14 14.39
N ARG A 268 14.85 2.95 13.83
CA ARG A 268 16.03 3.47 14.54
C ARG A 268 15.65 4.35 15.72
N ARG A 269 14.67 5.24 15.57
CA ARG A 269 14.16 6.08 16.67
C ARG A 269 13.54 5.25 17.79
N ALA A 270 12.75 4.24 17.43
CA ALA A 270 12.12 3.34 18.40
C ALA A 270 13.18 2.53 19.18
N ALA A 271 14.27 2.09 18.54
CA ALA A 271 15.38 1.42 19.21
C ALA A 271 16.11 2.35 20.19
N ALA A 272 16.46 3.57 19.76
CA ALA A 272 17.13 4.56 20.61
C ALA A 272 16.29 4.95 21.84
N ASN A 273 14.96 5.09 21.67
CA ASN A 273 14.05 5.38 22.79
C ASN A 273 13.99 4.24 23.81
N LYS A 274 14.06 2.97 23.37
CA LYS A 274 14.11 1.81 24.26
C LYS A 274 15.42 1.76 25.05
N GLU A 275 16.55 2.07 24.43
CA GLU A 275 17.86 2.14 25.10
C GLU A 275 17.89 3.24 26.17
N ALA A 276 17.35 4.43 25.86
CA ALA A 276 17.23 5.53 26.81
C ALA A 276 16.31 5.20 28.00
N ALA A 277 15.20 4.48 27.76
CA ALA A 277 14.28 4.04 28.82
C ALA A 277 14.85 2.88 29.66
N GLY A 278 15.64 1.99 29.06
CA GLY A 278 16.33 0.87 29.72
C GLY A 278 17.49 1.33 30.61
N GLY A 279 18.19 2.40 30.23
CA GLY A 279 19.29 2.99 31.00
C GLY A 279 18.91 3.56 32.37
N ALA A 280 17.62 3.77 32.66
CA ALA A 280 17.12 4.20 33.96
C ALA A 280 16.83 3.04 34.94
N ARG A 281 16.72 1.80 34.45
CA ARG A 281 16.43 0.63 35.29
C ARG A 281 17.65 -0.23 35.64
N ASP A 282 18.78 -0.02 34.98
CA ASP A 282 19.94 -0.89 35.16
C ASP A 282 21.20 -0.19 35.69
N ARG A 283 21.10 0.35 36.91
CA ARG A 283 22.28 0.60 37.79
C ARG A 283 22.38 -0.41 38.94
N ARG A 284 21.64 -1.52 38.89
CA ARG A 284 21.69 -2.59 39.88
C ARG A 284 21.43 -3.97 39.26
N ARG A 285 22.26 -4.40 38.31
CA ARG A 285 22.87 -5.73 38.30
C ARG A 285 23.91 -5.80 37.19
N GLY A 286 25.17 -5.98 37.57
CA GLY A 286 26.25 -6.12 36.62
C GLY A 286 26.14 -7.40 35.79
N GLY A 287 26.69 -7.33 34.58
CA GLY A 287 27.26 -8.45 33.85
C GLY A 287 26.28 -9.24 32.98
N GLY A 288 26.38 -9.06 31.65
CA GLY A 288 25.93 -10.10 30.71
C GLY A 288 25.42 -9.61 29.36
N LEU A 289 26.30 -9.65 28.37
CA LEU A 289 26.05 -9.91 26.94
C LEU A 289 25.27 -8.88 26.09
N LEU A 290 26.05 -8.05 25.38
CA LEU A 290 25.68 -7.55 24.04
C LEU A 290 25.58 -8.75 23.09
N THR A 291 24.43 -8.96 22.46
CA THR A 291 24.36 -9.68 21.18
C THR A 291 24.26 -8.67 20.05
N ALA A 292 25.38 -8.56 19.34
CA ALA A 292 25.59 -7.71 18.19
C ALA A 292 24.74 -8.16 16.99
N PHE A 293 24.16 -7.18 16.31
CA PHE A 293 23.73 -7.27 14.92
C PHE A 293 25.00 -7.41 14.07
N GLN A 294 25.41 -8.66 13.81
CA GLN A 294 26.54 -8.97 12.94
C GLN A 294 25.99 -9.36 11.58
N GLY A 295 26.18 -8.47 10.61
CA GLY A 295 26.07 -8.80 9.20
C GLY A 295 26.96 -10.00 8.90
N ARG A 296 26.38 -11.01 8.23
CA ARG A 296 27.14 -12.13 7.69
C ARG A 296 27.02 -12.08 6.17
N ASN A 297 28.20 -11.96 5.55
CA ASN A 297 28.42 -12.39 4.18
C ASN A 297 28.06 -13.87 4.08
N CYS A 298 27.19 -14.20 3.14
CA CYS A 298 27.01 -15.57 2.66
C CYS A 298 27.24 -15.58 1.16
N ASP A 299 28.50 -15.83 0.81
CA ASP A 299 28.93 -16.33 -0.49
C ASP A 299 28.54 -17.82 -0.52
N THR A 300 27.69 -18.24 -1.46
CA THR A 300 27.62 -19.62 -1.98
C THR A 300 26.59 -19.69 -3.09
N GLY A 301 27.08 -19.85 -4.32
CA GLY A 301 26.24 -20.21 -5.45
C GLY A 301 25.69 -21.63 -5.31
N ARG A 302 24.44 -21.81 -5.74
CA ARG A 302 23.97 -23.02 -6.43
C ARG A 302 22.67 -22.70 -7.16
N ASN A 303 22.69 -22.98 -8.47
CA ASN A 303 21.54 -22.99 -9.36
C ASN A 303 20.52 -24.02 -8.89
N THR A 304 19.26 -23.60 -8.76
CA THR A 304 18.09 -24.43 -9.04
C THR A 304 17.03 -23.53 -9.66
N GLU A 305 16.79 -23.74 -10.95
CA GLU A 305 15.67 -23.17 -11.70
C GLU A 305 14.35 -23.64 -11.08
N GLY A 306 13.46 -22.69 -10.82
CA GLY A 306 12.16 -22.90 -10.19
C GLY A 306 11.35 -21.61 -10.29
N ASP A 307 10.66 -21.48 -11.41
CA ASP A 307 9.89 -20.33 -11.87
C ASP A 307 8.78 -19.91 -10.89
N SER A 308 8.95 -18.75 -10.25
CA SER A 308 7.84 -17.89 -9.81
C SER A 308 8.37 -16.45 -9.72
N GLY A 309 7.93 -15.60 -10.64
CA GLY A 309 8.46 -14.26 -10.92
C GLY A 309 8.47 -13.30 -9.72
N ARG A 310 9.51 -13.39 -8.88
CA ARG A 310 9.85 -12.38 -7.88
C ARG A 310 10.44 -11.18 -8.62
N ASN A 311 9.61 -10.17 -8.91
CA ASN A 311 10.12 -8.90 -9.42
C ASN A 311 10.96 -8.22 -8.33
N CYS A 312 12.25 -8.10 -8.64
CA CYS A 312 13.25 -7.47 -7.80
C CYS A 312 13.46 -6.03 -8.29
N HIS A 313 13.22 -5.06 -7.40
CA HIS A 313 13.42 -3.64 -7.70
C HIS A 313 14.68 -3.15 -6.99
N ILE A 314 15.56 -2.48 -7.72
CA ILE A 314 16.69 -1.76 -7.13
C ILE A 314 16.21 -0.34 -6.86
N LEU A 315 16.15 0.06 -5.58
CA LEU A 315 15.65 1.38 -5.14
C LEU A 315 16.79 2.30 -4.65
#